data_AF-A0A5C7SHK2-F1
#
_entry.id   AF-A0A5C7SHK2-F1
#
_cell.length_a   1.000
_cell.length_b   1.000
_cell.length_c   1.000
_cell.angle_alpha   90.00
_cell.angle_beta   90.00
_cell.angle_gamma   90.00
#
_symmetry.space_group_name_H-M   'P 1'
#
loop_
_entity.id
_entity.type
_entity.pdbx_description
1 polymer ?
#
loop_
_entity_poly.entity_id
_entity_poly.type
_entity_poly.pdbx_seq_one_letter_code
_entity_poly.pdbx_strand_id
1 'polypeptide(L)'
;MITDFPLEDLRRVRAISFLFRYPLHAGDFHELRKDDQLRGHYAAKALFAEYKPNGGVDVGSGYSGEIAALYVPLDARRADDACLCRTRIAPELVLDADEKRNWPAILEAAETCIQRMID
;
A
#
# COMPACT_ATOMS: atom_id res chain seq x y z
N MET A 1 4.23 -4.96 -14.78
CA MET A 1 3.01 -4.13 -14.80
C MET A 1 1.82 -5.04 -14.62
N ILE A 2 0.92 -4.72 -13.70
CA ILE A 2 -0.27 -5.53 -13.40
C ILE A 2 -1.40 -5.20 -14.41
N THR A 3 -1.49 -5.96 -15.50
CA THR A 3 -2.48 -5.68 -16.58
C THR A 3 -3.67 -6.63 -16.57
N ASP A 4 -3.49 -7.86 -16.10
CA ASP A 4 -4.46 -8.94 -16.28
C ASP A 4 -5.27 -9.25 -15.00
N PHE A 5 -5.17 -8.39 -13.98
CA PHE A 5 -5.85 -8.54 -12.71
C PHE A 5 -7.02 -7.52 -12.61
N PRO A 6 -8.21 -7.94 -12.15
CA PRO A 6 -9.40 -7.06 -12.10
C PRO A 6 -9.28 -6.06 -10.94
N LEU A 7 -8.58 -4.95 -11.17
CA LEU A 7 -8.29 -3.94 -10.16
C LEU A 7 -9.57 -3.30 -9.58
N GLU A 8 -10.64 -3.17 -10.37
CA GLU A 8 -11.91 -2.66 -9.91
C GLU A 8 -12.54 -3.52 -8.80
N ASP A 9 -12.28 -4.83 -8.81
CA ASP A 9 -12.88 -5.77 -7.86
C ASP A 9 -12.22 -5.69 -6.47
N LEU A 10 -11.01 -5.11 -6.36
CA LEU A 10 -10.36 -4.82 -5.07
C LEU A 10 -11.25 -3.97 -4.15
N ARG A 11 -12.14 -3.16 -4.74
CA ARG A 11 -13.09 -2.32 -3.99
C ARG A 11 -14.17 -3.13 -3.27
N ARG A 12 -14.44 -4.37 -3.69
CA ARG A 12 -15.40 -5.26 -3.04
C ARG A 12 -14.85 -5.82 -1.72
N VAL A 13 -13.53 -5.87 -1.58
CA VAL A 13 -12.88 -6.28 -0.34
C VAL A 13 -12.91 -5.11 0.64
N ARG A 14 -13.66 -5.28 1.74
CA ARG A 14 -13.91 -4.20 2.72
C ARG A 14 -12.61 -3.63 3.33
N ALA A 15 -11.64 -4.49 3.64
CA ALA A 15 -10.37 -4.05 4.21
C ALA A 15 -9.55 -3.21 3.21
N ILE A 16 -9.55 -3.61 1.93
CA ILE A 16 -8.83 -2.90 0.87
C ILE A 16 -9.48 -1.54 0.61
N SER A 17 -10.79 -1.51 0.39
CA SER A 17 -11.54 -0.26 0.17
C SER A 17 -11.47 0.73 1.33
N PHE A 18 -11.34 0.25 2.57
CA PHE A 18 -11.17 1.11 3.74
C PHE A 18 -9.83 1.88 3.70
N LEU A 19 -8.73 1.19 3.37
CA LEU A 19 -7.39 1.77 3.32
C LEU A 19 -7.14 2.50 1.99
N PHE A 20 -7.49 1.88 0.87
CA PHE A 20 -7.36 2.39 -0.51
C PHE A 20 -8.72 2.89 -1.01
N ARG A 21 -9.12 4.07 -0.49
CA ARG A 21 -10.44 4.68 -0.76
C ARG A 21 -10.69 5.07 -2.23
N TYR A 22 -9.64 5.31 -3.00
CA TYR A 22 -9.72 5.65 -4.42
C TYR A 22 -9.39 4.41 -5.26
N PRO A 23 -9.98 4.28 -6.48
CA PRO A 23 -9.60 3.23 -7.41
C PRO A 23 -8.08 3.19 -7.61
N LEU A 24 -7.52 2.00 -7.56
CA LEU A 24 -6.12 1.77 -7.92
C LEU A 24 -6.03 1.52 -9.42
N HIS A 25 -4.99 2.06 -10.03
CA HIS A 25 -4.64 1.89 -11.42
C HIS A 25 -3.34 1.11 -11.54
N ALA A 26 -3.06 0.52 -12.71
CA ALA A 26 -1.85 -0.26 -12.93
C ALA A 26 -0.54 0.52 -12.62
N GLY A 27 -0.56 1.85 -12.76
CA GLY A 27 0.57 2.73 -12.43
C GLY A 27 0.81 2.95 -10.93
N ASP A 28 -0.13 2.57 -10.06
CA ASP A 28 0.04 2.64 -8.61
C ASP A 28 0.84 1.44 -8.06
N PHE A 29 1.11 0.43 -8.90
CA PHE A 29 1.75 -0.81 -8.51
C PHE A 29 3.22 -0.87 -8.90
N HIS A 30 4.02 -1.37 -7.96
CA HIS A 30 5.45 -1.64 -8.07
C HIS A 30 5.69 -3.15 -8.14
N GLU A 31 6.77 -3.57 -8.81
CA GLU A 31 7.17 -4.97 -8.82
C GLU A 31 7.77 -5.37 -7.47
N LEU A 32 7.30 -6.47 -6.88
CA LEU A 32 8.00 -7.10 -5.76
C LEU A 32 8.94 -8.18 -6.31
N ARG A 33 10.24 -8.02 -6.08
CA ARG A 33 11.26 -9.02 -6.41
C ARG A 33 11.88 -9.61 -5.16
N LYS A 34 12.13 -10.92 -5.19
CA LYS A 34 12.90 -11.64 -4.16
C LYS A 34 13.88 -12.56 -4.88
N ASP A 35 15.16 -12.48 -4.52
CA ASP A 35 16.24 -13.23 -5.19
C ASP A 35 16.22 -13.05 -6.72
N ASP A 36 15.99 -11.81 -7.17
CA ASP A 36 15.81 -11.38 -8.57
C ASP A 36 14.59 -11.99 -9.32
N GLN A 37 13.78 -12.81 -8.64
CA GLN A 37 12.54 -13.34 -9.19
C GLN A 37 11.37 -12.42 -8.88
N LEU A 38 10.57 -12.10 -9.90
CA LEU A 38 9.29 -11.42 -9.72
C LEU A 38 8.36 -12.32 -8.90
N ARG A 39 7.81 -11.79 -7.80
CA ARG A 39 6.89 -12.51 -6.90
C ARG A 39 5.46 -12.03 -7.03
N GLY A 40 5.29 -10.77 -7.40
CA GLY A 40 3.99 -10.15 -7.60
C GLY A 40 4.13 -8.64 -7.76
N HIS A 41 3.04 -7.94 -7.53
CA HIS A 41 2.98 -6.49 -7.59
C HIS A 41 2.44 -5.95 -6.27
N TYR A 42 2.80 -4.73 -5.90
CA TYR A 42 2.27 -4.12 -4.69
C TYR A 42 2.03 -2.63 -4.82
N ALA A 43 1.05 -2.11 -4.09
CA ALA A 43 0.78 -0.69 -3.91
C ALA A 43 0.98 -0.32 -2.43
N ALA A 44 1.51 0.88 -2.18
CA ALA A 44 1.79 1.36 -0.83
C ALA A 44 1.06 2.68 -0.55
N LYS A 45 0.67 2.87 0.72
CA LYS A 45 -0.01 4.09 1.17
C LYS A 45 0.37 4.45 2.60
N ALA A 46 0.96 5.63 2.78
CA ALA A 46 1.10 6.23 4.11
C ALA A 46 -0.26 6.71 4.64
N LEU A 47 -0.52 6.45 5.92
CA LEU A 47 -1.77 6.78 6.59
C LEU A 47 -1.61 8.02 7.47
N PHE A 48 -2.60 8.90 7.43
CA PHE A 48 -2.70 10.05 8.31
C PHE A 48 -2.99 9.63 9.76
N ALA A 49 -2.63 10.48 10.71
CA ALA A 49 -2.78 10.22 12.13
C ALA A 49 -4.25 10.14 12.58
N GLU A 50 -5.11 10.98 11.99
CA GLU A 50 -6.47 11.12 12.47
C GLU A 50 -7.53 11.07 11.35
N TYR A 51 -8.74 10.74 11.77
CA TYR A 51 -9.95 10.87 10.98
C TYR A 51 -10.81 11.99 11.56
N LYS A 52 -11.41 12.79 10.68
CA LYS A 52 -12.43 13.77 11.02
C LYS A 52 -13.67 13.06 11.59
N PRO A 53 -14.50 13.74 12.40
CA PRO A 53 -15.74 13.15 12.96
C PRO A 53 -16.70 12.57 11.93
N ASN A 54 -16.66 13.06 10.68
CA ASN A 54 -17.46 12.53 9.56
C ASN A 54 -16.85 11.30 8.87
N GLY A 55 -15.76 10.72 9.41
CA GLY A 55 -15.05 9.57 8.85
C GLY A 55 -14.08 9.89 7.70
N GLY A 56 -13.98 11.17 7.31
CA GLY A 56 -12.97 11.67 6.38
C GLY A 56 -11.57 11.61 6.99
N VAL A 57 -10.53 11.55 6.15
CA VAL A 57 -9.15 11.67 6.64
C VAL A 57 -8.88 13.12 7.05
N ASP A 58 -8.24 13.34 8.21
CA ASP A 58 -7.77 14.66 8.58
C ASP A 58 -6.34 14.89 8.06
N VAL A 59 -6.23 15.58 6.93
CA VAL A 59 -4.94 15.89 6.30
C VAL A 59 -4.08 16.83 7.13
N GLY A 60 -4.66 17.60 8.06
CA GLY A 60 -3.92 18.50 8.95
C GLY A 60 -3.24 17.78 10.12
N SER A 61 -3.62 16.54 10.40
CA SER A 61 -3.06 15.73 11.50
C SER A 61 -1.65 15.21 11.24
N GLY A 62 -1.13 15.40 10.02
CA GLY A 62 0.13 14.79 9.59
C GLY A 62 0.03 13.28 9.40
N TYR A 63 1.16 12.64 9.10
CA TYR A 63 1.21 11.18 8.93
C TYR A 63 1.46 10.48 10.27
N SER A 64 0.84 9.31 10.45
CA SER A 64 0.99 8.47 11.64
C SER A 64 2.29 7.65 11.67
N GLY A 65 3.03 7.62 10.56
CA GLY A 65 4.09 6.64 10.30
C GLY A 65 3.57 5.26 9.89
N GLU A 66 2.26 5.00 9.94
CA GLU A 66 1.71 3.73 9.45
C GLU A 66 1.67 3.69 7.92
N ILE A 67 2.14 2.57 7.37
CA ILE A 67 2.13 2.27 5.94
C ILE A 67 1.23 1.05 5.72
N ALA A 68 0.22 1.20 4.87
CA ALA A 68 -0.55 0.09 4.35
C ALA A 68 0.07 -0.39 3.02
N ALA A 69 0.26 -1.69 2.89
CA ALA A 69 0.73 -2.32 1.66
C ALA A 69 -0.31 -3.32 1.16
N LEU A 70 -0.70 -3.18 -0.11
CA LEU A 70 -1.55 -4.12 -0.83
C LEU A 70 -0.66 -4.92 -1.77
N TYR A 71 -0.60 -6.23 -1.59
CA TYR A 71 0.17 -7.15 -2.41
C TYR A 71 -0.74 -8.02 -3.26
N VAL A 72 -0.41 -8.15 -4.54
CA VAL A 72 -1.08 -9.02 -5.51
C VAL A 72 -0.06 -10.05 -6.01
N PRO A 73 -0.17 -11.31 -5.59
CA PRO A 73 0.65 -12.42 -6.10
C PRO A 73 0.54 -12.59 -7.63
N LEU A 74 1.57 -13.17 -8.26
CA LEU A 74 1.55 -13.43 -9.72
C LEU A 74 0.44 -14.38 -10.19
N ASP A 75 0.07 -15.33 -9.35
CA ASP A 75 -0.96 -16.32 -9.61
C ASP A 75 -2.37 -15.85 -9.20
N ALA A 76 -2.49 -14.64 -8.64
CA ALA A 76 -3.76 -14.05 -8.26
C ALA A 76 -4.70 -13.95 -9.47
N ARG A 77 -5.97 -14.32 -9.27
CA ARG A 77 -7.04 -14.27 -10.29
C ARG A 77 -8.25 -13.47 -9.80
N ARG A 78 -8.37 -13.24 -8.50
CA ARG A 78 -9.51 -12.58 -7.85
C ARG A 78 -9.03 -11.57 -6.83
N ALA A 79 -9.88 -10.59 -6.52
CA ALA A 79 -9.61 -9.58 -5.51
C ALA A 79 -9.27 -10.18 -4.13
N ASP A 80 -9.87 -11.31 -3.78
CA ASP A 80 -9.64 -12.02 -2.50
C ASP A 80 -8.26 -12.69 -2.41
N ASP A 81 -7.56 -12.87 -3.54
CA ASP A 81 -6.20 -13.39 -3.57
C ASP A 81 -5.17 -12.30 -3.19
N ALA A 82 -5.61 -11.02 -3.13
CA ALA A 82 -4.76 -9.92 -2.73
C ALA A 82 -4.62 -9.85 -1.21
N CYS A 83 -3.40 -9.61 -0.76
CA CYS A 83 -3.05 -9.56 0.65
C CYS A 83 -2.84 -8.12 1.12
N LEU A 84 -3.26 -7.82 2.35
CA LEU A 84 -2.96 -6.55 3.01
C LEU A 84 -2.04 -6.79 4.19
N CYS A 85 -1.00 -5.96 4.29
CA CYS A 85 -0.22 -5.86 5.51
C CYS A 85 -0.04 -4.40 5.91
N ARG A 86 0.25 -4.18 7.20
CA ARG A 86 0.55 -2.86 7.76
C ARG A 86 1.89 -2.93 8.45
N THR A 87 2.67 -1.87 8.29
CA THR A 87 3.90 -1.65 9.02
C THR A 87 3.95 -0.22 9.53
N ARG A 88 4.93 0.10 10.35
CA ARG A 88 5.15 1.44 10.87
C ARG A 88 6.61 1.83 10.69
N ILE A 89 6.81 3.04 10.19
CA ILE A 89 8.08 3.77 10.22
C ILE A 89 7.94 4.98 11.15
N ALA A 90 9.04 5.64 11.46
CA ALA A 90 8.98 6.91 12.18
C ALA A 90 8.17 7.93 11.34
N PRO A 91 7.18 8.65 11.91
CA PRO A 91 6.33 9.58 11.16
C PRO A 91 7.11 10.60 10.30
N GLU A 92 8.24 11.08 10.81
CA GLU A 92 9.15 12.01 10.14
C GLU A 92 9.80 11.43 8.87
N LEU A 93 9.87 10.10 8.73
CA LEU A 93 10.40 9.43 7.53
C LEU A 93 9.37 9.31 6.41
N VAL A 94 8.09 9.61 6.67
CA VAL A 94 7.05 9.59 5.64
C VAL A 94 7.23 10.77 4.67
N LEU A 95 7.83 11.86 5.13
CA LEU A 95 8.13 13.04 4.33
C LEU A 95 9.65 13.15 4.08
N ASP A 96 10.03 13.71 2.95
CA ASP A 96 11.40 14.09 2.65
C ASP A 96 11.70 15.52 3.13
N ALA A 97 12.91 16.01 2.87
CA ALA A 97 13.34 17.35 3.29
C ALA A 97 12.55 18.50 2.60
N ASP A 98 11.86 18.22 1.49
CA ASP A 98 10.98 19.16 0.79
C ASP A 98 9.51 19.06 1.27
N GLU A 99 9.25 18.32 2.35
CA GLU A 99 7.90 18.00 2.86
C GLU A 99 7.02 17.23 1.85
N LYS A 100 7.64 16.59 0.85
CA LYS A 100 6.94 15.69 -0.08
C LYS A 100 7.01 14.26 0.46
N ARG A 101 6.17 13.36 -0.06
CA ARG A 101 6.23 11.95 0.34
C ARG A 101 7.59 11.36 -0.01
N ASN A 102 8.26 10.80 1.00
CA ASN A 102 9.46 9.99 0.82
C ASN A 102 9.07 8.61 0.30
N TRP A 103 8.79 8.53 -1.00
CA TRP A 103 8.41 7.28 -1.66
C TRP A 103 9.42 6.14 -1.44
N PRO A 104 10.76 6.36 -1.51
CA PRO A 104 11.72 5.32 -1.18
C PRO A 104 11.49 4.68 0.19
N ALA A 105 11.35 5.48 1.26
CA ALA A 105 11.12 4.94 2.61
C ALA A 105 9.75 4.23 2.74
N ILE A 106 8.72 4.76 2.09
CA ILE A 106 7.38 4.15 2.10
C ILE A 106 7.39 2.79 1.37
N LEU A 107 8.04 2.72 0.21
CA LEU A 107 8.13 1.50 -0.58
C LEU A 107 9.00 0.45 0.10
N GLU A 108 10.17 0.83 0.65
CA GLU A 108 11.03 -0.08 1.42
C GLU A 108 10.29 -0.70 2.61
N ALA A 109 9.53 0.10 3.35
CA ALA A 109 8.73 -0.37 4.47
C ALA A 109 7.63 -1.35 4.00
N ALA A 110 6.95 -1.02 2.89
CA ALA A 110 5.93 -1.89 2.30
C ALA A 110 6.53 -3.22 1.82
N GLU A 111 7.65 -3.20 1.08
CA GLU A 111 8.35 -4.40 0.62
C GLU A 111 8.77 -5.28 1.79
N THR A 112 9.40 -4.71 2.81
CA THR A 112 9.81 -5.44 4.02
C THR A 112 8.61 -6.11 4.70
N CYS A 113 7.48 -5.40 4.78
CA CYS A 113 6.23 -5.92 5.34
C CYS A 113 5.71 -7.11 4.54
N ILE A 114 5.71 -7.01 3.21
CA ILE A 114 5.22 -8.07 2.32
C ILE A 114 6.16 -9.27 2.34
N GLN A 115 7.48 -9.05 2.29
CA GLN A 115 8.47 -10.13 2.34
C GLN A 115 8.30 -10.98 3.60
N ARG A 116 8.12 -10.36 4.77
CA ARG A 116 7.84 -11.08 6.03
C ARG A 116 6.52 -11.86 6.04
N MET A 117 5.57 -11.45 5.21
CA MET A 117 4.25 -12.09 5.11
C MET A 117 4.27 -13.31 4.17
N ILE A 118 5.16 -13.32 3.17
CA ILE A 118 5.26 -14.39 2.15
C ILE A 118 6.41 -15.38 2.40
N ASP A 119 7.17 -15.16 3.47
CA ASP A 119 8.18 -16.07 4.01
C ASP A 119 7.55 -17.12 4.94
#